data_AF-A0A8C5SJ35-F1
#
_entry.id   AF-A0A8C5SJ35-F1
#
_cell.length_a   1.000
_cell.length_b   1.000
_cell.length_c   1.000
_cell.angle_alpha   90.00
_cell.angle_beta   90.00
_cell.angle_gamma   90.00
#
_symmetry.space_group_name_H-M   'P 1'
#
loop_
_entity.id
_entity.type
_entity.pdbx_description
1 polymer ?
#
loop_
_entity_poly.entity_id
_entity_poly.type
_entity_poly.pdbx_seq_one_letter_code
_entity_poly.pdbx_strand_id
1 'polypeptide(L)'
;MAKHVVCLLLALTLVRSSLAQTKLLLFLLDGFRHDYISEEALESLPGFREIVSRGVKVDYLTPDFPSLSYPNYYTLMTENSWNYSKQLKF
;
A
#
# COMPACT_ATOMS: atom_id res chain seq x y z
N MET A 1 -10.69 -36.50 -30.64
CA MET A 1 -11.13 -36.66 -29.23
C MET A 1 -10.01 -36.31 -28.24
N ALA A 2 -9.42 -37.26 -27.51
CA ALA A 2 -8.62 -37.04 -26.30
C ALA A 2 -7.57 -35.90 -26.35
N LYS A 3 -6.80 -35.77 -27.43
CA LYS A 3 -5.77 -34.71 -27.58
C LYS A 3 -6.33 -33.30 -27.39
N HIS A 4 -7.53 -33.01 -27.91
CA HIS A 4 -8.17 -31.69 -27.74
C HIS A 4 -8.66 -31.46 -26.31
N VAL A 5 -9.12 -32.52 -25.61
CA VAL A 5 -9.52 -32.43 -24.20
C VAL A 5 -8.31 -32.09 -23.32
N VAL A 6 -7.16 -32.72 -23.57
CA VAL A 6 -5.90 -32.39 -22.86
C VAL A 6 -5.47 -30.94 -23.14
N CYS A 7 -5.51 -30.47 -24.39
CA CYS A 7 -5.21 -29.07 -24.71
C CYS A 7 -6.19 -28.09 -24.05
N LEU A 8 -7.50 -28.41 -24.00
CA LEU A 8 -8.52 -27.57 -23.36
C LEU A 8 -8.27 -27.47 -21.84
N LEU A 9 -7.95 -28.60 -21.19
CA LEU A 9 -7.61 -28.64 -19.77
C LEU A 9 -6.33 -27.84 -19.45
N LEU A 10 -5.27 -27.96 -20.27
CA LEU A 10 -4.07 -27.13 -20.11
C LEU A 10 -4.40 -25.63 -20.26
N ALA A 11 -5.17 -25.25 -21.29
CA ALA A 11 -5.57 -23.85 -21.49
C ALA A 11 -6.35 -23.29 -20.29
N LEU A 12 -7.30 -24.07 -19.74
CA LEU A 12 -8.06 -23.71 -18.55
C LEU A 12 -7.18 -23.54 -17.30
N THR A 13 -6.18 -24.39 -17.09
CA THR A 13 -5.24 -24.24 -15.96
C THR A 13 -4.31 -23.02 -16.10
N LEU A 14 -3.87 -22.70 -17.33
CA LEU A 14 -3.00 -21.55 -17.59
C LEU A 14 -3.75 -20.23 -17.40
N VAL A 15 -4.99 -20.11 -17.90
CA VAL A 15 -5.83 -18.92 -17.74
C VAL A 15 -6.12 -18.60 -16.26
N ARG A 16 -6.27 -19.62 -15.41
CA ARG A 16 -6.48 -19.43 -13.96
C ARG A 16 -5.29 -18.73 -13.27
N SER A 17 -4.08 -18.87 -13.80
CA SER A 17 -2.85 -18.40 -13.14
C SER A 17 -2.62 -16.89 -13.29
N SER A 18 -3.09 -16.25 -14.37
CA SER A 18 -2.92 -14.80 -14.58
C SER A 18 -3.89 -13.93 -13.79
N LEU A 19 -5.07 -14.47 -13.44
CA LEU A 19 -6.12 -13.78 -12.68
C LEU A 19 -5.84 -13.73 -11.16
N ALA A 20 -4.89 -14.52 -10.66
CA ALA A 20 -4.78 -14.84 -9.24
C ALA A 20 -4.03 -13.81 -8.36
N GLN A 21 -3.43 -12.77 -8.94
CA GLN A 21 -2.56 -11.85 -8.19
C GLN A 21 -3.20 -10.48 -7.96
N THR A 22 -3.81 -10.33 -6.78
CA THR A 22 -4.23 -9.05 -6.19
C THR A 22 -3.14 -8.00 -6.32
N LYS A 23 -3.49 -6.82 -6.83
CA LYS A 23 -2.54 -5.70 -6.97
C LYS A 23 -2.55 -4.86 -5.70
N LEU A 24 -1.37 -4.58 -5.15
CA LEU A 24 -1.22 -3.60 -4.09
C LEU A 24 -1.25 -2.20 -4.71
N LEU A 25 -2.13 -1.33 -4.21
CA LEU A 25 -2.16 0.10 -4.52
C LEU A 25 -1.83 0.86 -3.24
N LEU A 26 -0.72 1.59 -3.25
CA LEU A 26 -0.27 2.40 -2.12
C LEU A 26 -0.64 3.87 -2.37
N PHE A 27 -1.43 4.44 -1.48
CA PHE A 27 -1.70 5.89 -1.44
C PHE A 27 -0.77 6.54 -0.41
N LEU A 28 -0.04 7.58 -0.83
CA LEU A 28 0.78 8.41 0.05
C LEU A 28 0.10 9.78 0.17
N LEU A 29 -0.17 10.19 1.41
CA LEU A 29 -0.80 11.48 1.73
C LEU A 29 0.22 12.30 2.53
N ASP A 30 0.78 13.33 1.91
CA ASP A 30 1.86 14.12 2.51
C ASP A 30 1.37 14.95 3.71
N GLY A 31 2.19 15.06 4.75
CA GLY A 31 1.85 15.77 5.98
C GLY A 31 0.60 15.26 6.73
N PHE A 32 0.04 14.11 6.35
CA PHE A 32 -1.24 13.62 6.85
C PHE A 32 -1.09 12.99 8.25
N ARG A 33 -1.47 13.73 9.28
CA ARG A 33 -1.28 13.35 10.69
C ARG A 33 -2.40 12.43 11.19
N HIS A 34 -2.08 11.56 12.14
CA HIS A 34 -2.98 10.47 12.59
C HIS A 34 -4.33 10.96 13.13
N ASP A 35 -4.34 12.11 13.78
CA ASP A 35 -5.51 12.79 14.37
C ASP A 35 -6.39 13.51 13.33
N TYR A 36 -5.99 13.58 12.05
CA TYR A 36 -6.84 14.12 10.99
C TYR A 36 -7.98 13.17 10.59
N ILE A 37 -7.94 11.90 11.03
CA ILE A 37 -9.07 10.95 10.91
C ILE A 37 -9.73 10.78 12.27
N SER A 38 -10.36 11.85 12.76
CA SER A 38 -11.39 11.77 13.80
C SER A 38 -12.71 11.27 13.19
N GLU A 39 -13.67 10.87 14.02
CA GLU A 39 -14.96 10.37 13.53
C GLU A 39 -15.79 11.50 12.90
N GLU A 40 -15.68 12.72 13.42
CA GLU A 40 -16.30 13.94 12.85
C GLU A 40 -15.71 14.26 11.46
N ALA A 41 -14.40 14.07 11.28
CA ALA A 41 -13.76 14.24 9.97
C ALA A 41 -14.26 13.18 8.96
N LEU A 42 -14.48 11.93 9.41
CA LEU A 42 -15.00 10.84 8.58
C LEU A 42 -16.45 11.05 8.10
N GLU A 43 -17.26 11.85 8.79
CA GLU A 43 -18.60 12.22 8.27
C GLU A 43 -18.49 12.96 6.94
N SER A 44 -17.52 13.86 6.81
CA SER A 44 -17.26 14.66 5.61
C SER A 44 -16.51 13.91 4.49
N LEU A 45 -15.89 12.77 4.82
CA LEU A 45 -15.00 12.01 3.93
C LEU A 45 -15.52 10.57 3.68
N PRO A 46 -16.61 10.40 2.92
CA PRO A 46 -17.28 9.10 2.76
C PRO A 46 -16.38 8.00 2.17
N GLY A 47 -15.40 8.36 1.32
CA GLY A 47 -14.42 7.40 0.80
C GLY A 47 -13.43 6.90 1.86
N PHE A 48 -12.94 7.78 2.74
CA PHE A 48 -12.09 7.37 3.86
C PHE A 48 -12.87 6.56 4.89
N ARG A 49 -14.14 6.94 5.15
CA ARG A 49 -15.02 6.19 6.05
C ARG A 49 -15.23 4.75 5.58
N GLU A 50 -15.34 4.53 4.27
CA GLU A 50 -15.48 3.19 3.69
C GLU A 50 -14.16 2.38 3.73
N ILE A 51 -13.01 3.05 3.60
CA ILE A 51 -11.69 2.41 3.78
C ILE A 51 -11.47 1.99 5.24
N VAL A 52 -11.88 2.83 6.21
CA VAL A 52 -11.79 2.52 7.64
C VAL A 52 -12.79 1.44 8.05
N SER A 53 -14.05 1.50 7.59
CA SER A 53 -15.11 0.57 8.00
C SER A 53 -14.93 -0.86 7.45
N ARG A 54 -14.23 -1.01 6.32
CA ARG A 54 -13.95 -2.32 5.68
C ARG A 54 -12.49 -2.78 5.79
N GLY A 55 -11.61 -1.94 6.35
CA GLY A 55 -10.16 -2.16 6.39
C GLY A 55 -9.61 -2.28 7.80
N VAL A 56 -8.39 -1.80 7.99
CA VAL A 56 -7.70 -1.74 9.30
C VAL A 56 -7.14 -0.33 9.47
N LYS A 57 -7.50 0.33 10.58
CA LYS A 57 -6.92 1.60 11.05
C LYS A 57 -5.98 1.29 12.22
N VAL A 58 -4.86 2.00 12.30
CA VAL A 58 -3.95 2.01 13.46
C VAL A 58 -3.98 3.39 14.10
N ASP A 59 -3.70 3.49 15.39
CA ASP A 59 -3.80 4.75 16.14
C ASP A 59 -2.84 5.83 15.61
N TYR A 60 -1.62 5.44 15.23
CA TYR A 60 -0.63 6.27 14.57
C TYR A 60 0.46 5.41 13.88
N LEU A 61 1.30 6.05 13.07
CA LEU A 61 2.58 5.52 12.60
C LEU A 61 3.71 6.37 13.17
N THR A 62 4.85 5.75 13.49
CA THR A 62 6.05 6.48 13.92
C THR A 62 6.91 6.82 12.68
N PRO A 63 7.11 8.10 12.34
CA PRO A 63 7.96 8.49 11.22
C PRO A 63 9.46 8.35 11.58
N ASP A 64 10.30 8.20 10.56
CA ASP A 64 11.76 8.16 10.72
C ASP A 64 12.37 9.57 10.83
N PHE A 65 13.63 9.64 11.28
CA PHE A 65 14.43 10.85 11.49
C PHE A 65 15.15 11.28 10.19
N PRO A 66 14.87 12.47 9.62
CA PRO A 66 13.83 13.44 9.99
C PRO A 66 12.47 13.15 9.35
N SER A 67 11.40 13.67 9.98
CA SER A 67 10.00 13.60 9.53
C SER A 67 9.71 14.48 8.30
N LEU A 68 10.57 14.35 7.30
CA LEU A 68 10.44 14.89 5.94
C LEU A 68 9.92 13.79 5.03
N SER A 69 9.16 14.19 4.01
CA SER A 69 8.42 13.29 3.13
C SER A 69 9.35 12.31 2.39
N TYR A 70 10.43 12.79 1.77
CA TYR A 70 11.33 11.93 0.97
C TYR A 70 12.05 10.85 1.80
N PRO A 71 12.71 11.16 2.95
CA PRO A 71 13.19 10.13 3.88
C PRO A 71 12.13 9.11 4.27
N ASN A 72 10.94 9.56 4.68
CA ASN A 72 9.89 8.66 5.17
C ASN A 72 9.36 7.75 4.06
N TYR A 73 9.09 8.28 2.85
CA TYR A 73 8.72 7.47 1.70
C TYR A 73 9.81 6.46 1.33
N TYR A 74 11.09 6.85 1.36
CA TYR A 74 12.18 5.92 1.09
C TYR A 74 12.24 4.79 2.12
N THR A 75 12.07 5.10 3.41
CA THR A 75 12.10 4.11 4.50
C THR A 75 10.91 3.13 4.40
N LEU A 76 9.71 3.64 4.09
CA LEU A 76 8.50 2.83 3.92
C LEU A 76 8.61 1.83 2.74
N MET A 77 9.28 2.22 1.66
CA MET A 77 9.44 1.41 0.45
C MET A 77 10.67 0.49 0.45
N THR A 78 11.57 0.61 1.43
CA THR A 78 12.84 -0.14 1.45
C THR A 78 13.19 -0.77 2.81
N GLU A 79 12.41 -0.50 3.86
CA GLU A 79 12.67 -0.87 5.26
C GLU A 79 14.01 -0.35 5.83
N ASN A 80 14.74 0.49 5.08
CA ASN A 80 16.03 1.04 5.47
C ASN A 80 15.88 2.44 6.07
N SER A 81 16.24 2.60 7.34
CA SER A 81 16.29 3.89 8.05
C SER A 81 17.16 4.92 7.32
N TRP A 82 16.70 6.17 7.26
CA TRP A 82 17.38 7.28 6.61
C TRP A 82 18.61 7.75 7.40
N ASN A 83 19.79 7.29 6.99
CA ASN A 83 21.04 7.79 7.59
C ASN A 83 21.35 9.21 7.08
N TYR A 84 21.11 10.21 7.93
CA TYR A 84 21.39 11.64 7.70
C TYR A 84 22.76 11.87 7.04
N SER A 85 23.80 11.16 7.49
CA SER A 85 25.20 11.36 7.05
C SER A 85 25.43 11.08 5.57
N LYS A 86 24.52 10.37 4.89
CA LYS A 86 24.58 10.17 3.43
C LYS A 86 24.35 11.47 2.63
N GLN A 87 23.74 12.50 3.21
CA GLN A 87 23.56 13.81 2.54
C GLN A 87 24.77 14.74 2.66
N LEU A 88 25.68 14.55 3.64
CA LEU A 88 26.84 15.42 3.86
C LEU A 88 28.02 15.13 2.91
N LYS A 89 27.71 14.71 1.68
CA LYS A 89 28.65 14.48 0.58
C LYS A 89 28.13 15.16 -0.69
N PHE A 90 28.20 16.49 -0.66
CA PHE A 90 28.23 17.35 -1.85
C PHE A 90 29.69 17.63 -2.20
#